data_AF-A0A2V5VH41-F1
#
_entry.id   AF-A0A2V5VH41-F1
#
_cell.length_a   1.000
_cell.length_b   1.000
_cell.length_c   1.000
_cell.angle_alpha   90.00
_cell.angle_beta   90.00
_cell.angle_gamma   90.00
#
_symmetry.space_group_name_H-M   'P 1'
#
loop_
_entity.id
_entity.type
_entity.pdbx_description
1 polymer ?
#
loop_
_entity_poly.entity_id
_entity_poly.type
_entity_poly.pdbx_seq_one_letter_code
_entity_poly.pdbx_strand_id
1 'polypeptide(L)'
;MNEPRLGIGFGDQACSWRLARYCIGVTVPVKLRELMKTHRTFNFDPVPPSSGASSTSVLVVLAMLSVGCATTDPSRLQIEQSASQVSVFTASGQQVLGYHLRPPPGTKLVVESGGFFHPLTTPRGVVVTDFAPTDHPHHRGVFLGWVEMDGAKDADFWGWGEHAPIQNRRIVNRSITPTQNGFRASNDWVADDIVLIREELRASVTAADTANVLELVYRL
;
A
#
# COMPACT_ATOMS: atom_id res chain seq x y z
N MET A 1 -16.22 -1.07 23.44
CA MET A 1 -14.77 -1.16 23.15
C MET A 1 -14.51 -0.35 21.89
N ASN A 2 -13.59 0.61 21.93
CA ASN A 2 -13.28 1.47 20.77
C ASN A 2 -12.41 0.68 19.78
N GLU A 3 -12.82 0.65 18.51
CA GLU A 3 -12.02 0.05 17.43
C GLU A 3 -10.79 0.93 17.15
N PRO A 4 -9.57 0.38 17.09
CA PRO A 4 -8.41 1.15 16.67
C PRO A 4 -8.54 1.50 15.18
N ARG A 5 -8.51 2.80 14.87
CA ARG A 5 -8.53 3.34 13.50
C ARG A 5 -7.25 4.11 13.23
N LEU A 6 -6.61 3.82 12.10
CA LEU A 6 -5.44 4.54 11.62
C LEU A 6 -5.73 5.07 10.21
N GLY A 7 -5.62 6.39 10.04
CA GLY A 7 -5.64 7.03 8.73
C GLY A 7 -4.24 7.46 8.32
N ILE A 8 -3.76 6.99 7.18
CA ILE A 8 -2.46 7.35 6.63
C ILE A 8 -2.68 8.06 5.28
N GLY A 9 -2.28 9.33 5.18
CA GLY A 9 -2.39 10.14 3.97
C GLY A 9 -1.03 10.35 3.31
N PHE A 10 -0.94 10.10 2.01
CA PHE A 10 0.29 10.30 1.22
C PHE A 10 -0.02 11.19 0.02
N GLY A 11 0.53 12.40 0.00
CA GLY A 11 0.29 13.38 -1.04
C GLY A 11 1.56 14.11 -1.48
N ASP A 12 1.44 14.89 -2.54
CA ASP A 12 2.56 15.64 -3.15
C ASP A 12 2.91 16.93 -2.37
N GLN A 13 2.24 17.18 -1.24
CA GLN A 13 2.52 18.24 -0.28
C GLN A 13 2.58 17.61 1.12
N ALA A 14 3.44 18.12 2.00
CA ALA A 14 3.68 17.55 3.33
C ALA A 14 2.36 17.36 4.14
N CYS A 15 2.03 16.13 4.55
CA CYS A 15 0.85 15.82 5.36
C CYS A 15 1.20 15.61 6.85
N SER A 16 0.27 16.02 7.71
CA SER A 16 0.33 15.86 9.18
C SER A 16 -0.23 14.50 9.64
N TRP A 17 0.38 13.92 10.66
CA TRP A 17 0.00 12.63 11.27
C TRP A 17 -0.78 12.86 12.58
N ARG A 18 -1.85 12.10 12.86
CA ARG A 18 -2.45 12.01 14.20
C ARG A 18 -2.25 10.61 14.76
N LEU A 19 -1.47 10.51 15.83
CA LEU A 19 -1.16 9.27 16.54
C LEU A 19 -2.11 9.08 17.74
N ALA A 20 -2.75 7.92 17.82
CA ALA A 20 -3.27 7.36 19.07
C ALA A 20 -2.40 6.15 19.45
N ARG A 21 -2.23 5.92 20.76
CA ARG A 21 -1.21 5.05 21.40
C ARG A 21 -1.18 3.60 20.89
N TYR A 22 -0.45 3.31 19.80
CA TYR A 22 0.11 1.99 19.43
C TYR A 22 1.34 2.23 18.51
N CYS A 23 2.39 1.41 18.60
CA CYS A 23 3.60 1.57 17.78
C CYS A 23 3.38 1.01 16.37
N ILE A 24 3.23 1.89 15.37
CA ILE A 24 3.21 1.50 13.96
C ILE A 24 4.64 1.63 13.42
N GLY A 25 5.20 0.54 12.89
CA GLY A 25 6.44 0.60 12.12
C GLY A 25 6.16 1.20 10.74
N VAL A 26 6.49 2.47 10.54
CA VAL A 26 6.44 3.12 9.21
C VAL A 26 7.87 3.36 8.75
N THR A 27 8.30 2.65 7.70
CA THR A 27 9.59 2.92 7.05
C THR A 27 9.38 3.83 5.83
N VAL A 28 9.90 5.05 5.90
CA VAL A 28 9.92 6.01 4.78
C VAL A 28 11.27 5.98 4.06
N PRO A 29 11.32 6.07 2.72
CA PRO A 29 12.57 6.06 1.97
C PRO A 29 13.42 7.30 2.28
N VAL A 30 14.75 7.13 2.35
CA VAL A 30 15.72 8.21 2.58
C VAL A 30 15.57 9.36 1.58
N LYS A 31 15.17 9.06 0.34
CA LYS A 31 14.99 10.03 -0.75
C LYS A 31 13.95 11.12 -0.44
N LEU A 32 12.95 10.82 0.41
CA LEU A 32 11.93 11.79 0.82
C LEU A 32 12.47 12.83 1.81
N ARG A 33 13.51 12.50 2.60
CA ARG A 33 14.16 13.45 3.52
C ARG A 33 14.89 14.58 2.79
N GLU A 34 15.40 14.32 1.58
CA GLU A 34 16.08 15.34 0.77
C GLU A 34 15.11 16.16 -0.09
N LEU A 35 14.04 15.54 -0.60
CA LEU A 35 12.96 16.25 -1.31
C LEU A 35 12.22 17.28 -0.44
N MET A 36 12.18 17.07 0.88
CA MET A 36 11.63 18.04 1.84
C MET A 36 12.52 19.28 2.09
N LYS A 37 13.77 19.31 1.60
CA LYS A 37 14.71 20.43 1.85
C LYS A 37 14.79 21.45 0.71
N THR A 38 14.30 21.13 -0.48
CA THR A 38 14.47 22.00 -1.66
C THR A 38 13.12 22.47 -2.19
N HIS A 39 12.65 23.61 -1.68
CA HIS A 39 11.65 24.41 -2.37
C HIS A 39 12.28 25.04 -3.62
N ARG A 40 12.02 24.47 -4.80
CA ARG A 40 12.13 25.21 -6.07
C ARG A 40 10.82 25.15 -6.81
N THR A 41 10.19 26.31 -6.95
CA THR A 41 9.03 26.53 -7.82
C THR A 41 9.50 26.55 -9.27
N PHE A 42 8.90 25.70 -10.11
CA PHE A 42 8.99 25.82 -11.57
C PHE A 42 7.68 26.40 -12.09
N ASN A 43 7.76 27.54 -12.79
CA ASN A 43 6.65 28.08 -13.57
C ASN A 43 6.67 27.43 -14.96
N PHE A 44 5.50 27.01 -15.45
CA PHE A 44 5.30 26.60 -16.83
C PHE A 44 4.47 27.67 -17.55
N ASP A 45 4.97 28.13 -18.69
CA ASP A 45 4.21 28.97 -19.62
C ASP A 45 3.27 28.12 -20.48
N PRO A 46 2.06 28.60 -20.83
CA PRO A 46 1.13 27.87 -21.68
C PRO A 46 1.53 27.92 -23.16
N VAL A 47 1.36 26.77 -23.83
CA VAL A 47 1.54 26.61 -25.29
C VAL A 47 0.24 27.02 -26.02
N PRO A 48 0.29 27.87 -27.07
CA PRO A 48 -0.88 28.21 -27.87
C PRO A 48 -1.19 27.14 -28.95
N PRO A 49 -2.45 27.02 -29.39
CA PRO A 49 -2.83 26.02 -30.39
C PRO A 49 -2.51 26.49 -31.82
N SER A 50 -2.00 25.58 -32.66
CA SER A 50 -1.91 25.79 -34.11
C SER A 50 -3.04 25.06 -34.84
N SER A 51 -3.82 25.84 -35.58
CA SER A 51 -4.79 25.43 -36.60
C SER A 51 -4.12 25.13 -37.95
N GLY A 52 -4.67 24.20 -38.74
CA GLY A 52 -4.35 24.08 -40.17
C GLY A 52 -4.93 22.81 -40.80
N ALA A 53 -5.87 23.00 -41.73
CA ALA A 53 -6.71 21.98 -42.36
C ALA A 53 -6.08 21.30 -43.59
N SER A 54 -6.62 20.15 -44.00
CA SER A 54 -7.05 19.89 -45.40
C SER A 54 -7.85 18.58 -45.48
N SER A 55 -8.94 18.64 -46.25
CA SER A 55 -9.96 17.63 -46.43
C SER A 55 -9.67 16.73 -47.63
N THR A 56 -9.83 15.42 -47.48
CA THR A 56 -9.95 14.48 -48.61
C THR A 56 -10.93 13.38 -48.21
N SER A 57 -12.13 13.41 -48.82
CA SER A 57 -13.20 12.46 -48.53
C SER A 57 -12.91 11.11 -49.17
N VAL A 58 -12.54 10.12 -48.36
CA VAL A 58 -12.60 8.70 -48.70
C VAL A 58 -13.81 8.12 -47.98
N LEU A 59 -14.77 7.58 -48.73
CA LEU A 59 -15.92 6.89 -48.17
C LEU A 59 -15.46 5.53 -47.62
N VAL A 60 -14.97 5.52 -46.38
CA VAL A 60 -14.74 4.31 -45.60
C VAL A 60 -16.08 3.94 -44.97
N VAL A 61 -16.60 2.77 -45.29
CA VAL A 61 -17.72 2.15 -44.54
C VAL A 61 -17.15 1.79 -43.16
N LEU A 62 -17.20 2.75 -42.24
CA LEU A 62 -16.82 2.58 -40.86
C LEU A 62 -18.00 1.86 -40.18
N ALA A 63 -17.86 0.55 -39.97
CA ALA A 63 -18.70 -0.15 -39.01
C ALA A 63 -18.50 0.55 -37.65
N MET A 64 -19.46 1.38 -37.24
CA MET A 64 -19.51 1.94 -35.91
C MET A 64 -19.79 0.78 -34.93
N LEU A 65 -18.73 0.07 -34.57
CA LEU A 65 -18.64 -0.50 -33.24
C LEU A 65 -18.72 0.72 -32.32
N SER A 66 -19.87 0.91 -31.70
CA SER A 66 -20.02 1.76 -30.54
C SER A 66 -19.12 1.17 -29.45
N VAL A 67 -17.83 1.46 -29.53
CA VAL A 67 -16.95 1.50 -28.38
C VAL A 67 -17.55 2.60 -27.53
N GLY A 68 -18.51 2.23 -26.70
CA GLY A 68 -18.98 3.10 -25.62
C GLY A 68 -17.72 3.52 -24.91
N CYS A 69 -17.38 4.81 -25.02
CA CYS A 69 -16.31 5.39 -24.25
C CYS A 69 -16.81 5.34 -22.81
N ALA A 70 -16.59 4.19 -22.16
CA ALA A 70 -16.86 4.02 -20.76
C ALA A 70 -15.94 5.02 -20.08
N THR A 71 -16.52 6.15 -19.69
CA THR A 71 -15.86 7.13 -18.83
C THR A 71 -15.49 6.35 -17.58
N THR A 72 -14.22 6.00 -17.49
CA THR A 72 -13.68 5.31 -16.33
C THR A 72 -13.66 6.36 -15.24
N ASP A 73 -14.60 6.25 -14.30
CA ASP A 73 -14.61 7.10 -13.11
C ASP A 73 -13.21 7.02 -12.48
N PRO A 74 -12.43 8.12 -12.45
CA PRO A 74 -11.05 8.09 -11.95
C PRO A 74 -10.98 7.69 -10.48
N SER A 75 -12.10 7.81 -9.74
CA SER A 75 -12.22 7.34 -8.36
C SER A 75 -12.46 5.83 -8.23
N ARG A 76 -12.80 5.15 -9.34
CA ARG A 76 -13.00 3.70 -9.35
C ARG A 76 -11.67 2.98 -9.17
N LEU A 77 -11.60 2.16 -8.13
CA LEU A 77 -10.44 1.33 -7.85
C LEU A 77 -10.57 -0.04 -8.51
N GLN A 78 -9.44 -0.59 -8.92
CA GLN A 78 -9.29 -1.96 -9.40
C GLN A 78 -8.48 -2.73 -8.36
N ILE A 79 -8.96 -3.92 -7.99
CA ILE A 79 -8.29 -4.77 -6.99
C ILE A 79 -7.89 -6.06 -7.69
N GLU A 80 -6.60 -6.34 -7.65
CA GLU A 80 -6.02 -7.57 -8.18
C GLU A 80 -5.49 -8.42 -7.04
N GLN A 81 -5.80 -9.71 -7.05
CA GLN A 81 -5.35 -10.65 -6.04
C GLN A 81 -4.55 -11.77 -6.71
N SER A 82 -3.37 -12.04 -6.15
CA SER A 82 -2.53 -13.19 -6.46
C SER A 82 -2.40 -14.11 -5.23
N ALA A 83 -1.68 -15.22 -5.38
CA ALA A 83 -1.38 -16.12 -4.27
C ALA A 83 -0.47 -15.51 -3.18
N SER A 84 0.15 -14.35 -3.43
CA SER A 84 1.13 -13.74 -2.51
C SER A 84 0.86 -12.28 -2.18
N GLN A 85 -0.05 -11.62 -2.90
CA GLN A 85 -0.24 -10.18 -2.77
C GLN A 85 -1.64 -9.76 -3.26
N VAL A 86 -2.18 -8.71 -2.63
CA VAL A 86 -3.30 -7.93 -3.12
C VAL A 86 -2.79 -6.57 -3.57
N SER A 87 -3.13 -6.14 -4.78
CA SER A 87 -2.75 -4.84 -5.34
C SER A 87 -3.99 -4.01 -5.62
N VAL A 88 -3.93 -2.72 -5.34
CA VAL A 88 -5.01 -1.77 -5.63
C VAL A 88 -4.50 -0.73 -6.60
N PHE A 89 -5.24 -0.53 -7.68
CA PHE A 89 -4.93 0.41 -8.76
C PHE A 89 -6.06 1.42 -8.91
N THR A 90 -5.73 2.61 -9.40
CA THR A 90 -6.73 3.57 -9.91
C THR A 90 -7.30 3.07 -11.24
N ALA A 91 -8.41 3.66 -11.70
CA ALA A 91 -8.98 3.37 -13.02
C ALA A 91 -8.00 3.63 -14.18
N SER A 92 -7.02 4.51 -13.98
CA SER A 92 -5.96 4.82 -14.95
C SER A 92 -4.81 3.80 -14.98
N GLY A 93 -4.84 2.80 -14.10
CA GLY A 93 -3.79 1.77 -14.00
C GLY A 93 -2.61 2.13 -13.09
N GLN A 94 -2.63 3.30 -12.44
CA GLN A 94 -1.62 3.65 -11.43
C GLN A 94 -1.83 2.80 -10.16
N GLN A 95 -0.83 2.02 -9.76
CA GLN A 95 -0.85 1.29 -8.49
C GLN A 95 -0.85 2.28 -7.33
N VAL A 96 -1.76 2.09 -6.37
CA VAL A 96 -1.91 2.86 -5.13
C VAL A 96 -1.23 2.14 -3.96
N LEU A 97 -1.47 0.83 -3.85
CA LEU A 97 -0.82 0.00 -2.84
C LEU A 97 -0.62 -1.45 -3.28
N GLY A 98 0.30 -2.12 -2.60
CA GLY A 98 0.38 -3.57 -2.52
C GLY A 98 0.31 -4.03 -1.06
N TYR A 99 -0.39 -5.12 -0.80
CA TYR A 99 -0.47 -5.79 0.50
C TYR A 99 0.00 -7.24 0.35
N HIS A 100 1.10 -7.57 1.01
CA HIS A 100 1.76 -8.86 0.88
C HIS A 100 1.21 -9.87 1.89
N LEU A 101 0.76 -11.02 1.37
CA LEU A 101 0.27 -12.16 2.16
C LEU A 101 1.44 -13.03 2.66
N ARG A 102 2.58 -12.94 1.97
CA ARG A 102 3.87 -13.54 2.29
C ARG A 102 4.99 -12.75 1.63
N PRO A 103 6.25 -12.87 2.09
CA PRO A 103 7.38 -12.24 1.43
C PRO A 103 7.47 -12.62 -0.06
N PRO A 104 7.78 -11.67 -0.97
CA PRO A 104 8.08 -12.00 -2.34
C PRO A 104 9.32 -12.93 -2.41
N PRO A 105 9.31 -13.92 -3.31
CA PRO A 105 10.43 -14.83 -3.46
C PRO A 105 11.70 -14.08 -3.92
N GLY A 106 12.87 -14.54 -3.44
CA GLY A 106 14.17 -13.98 -3.83
C GLY A 106 14.49 -12.60 -3.25
N THR A 107 13.73 -12.14 -2.25
CA THR A 107 14.00 -10.87 -1.58
C THR A 107 15.02 -11.01 -0.45
N LYS A 108 15.60 -9.87 -0.03
CA LYS A 108 16.50 -9.81 1.13
C LYS A 108 15.76 -9.81 2.47
N LEU A 109 14.43 -9.92 2.46
CA LEU A 109 13.64 -9.88 3.68
C LEU A 109 13.97 -11.09 4.53
N VAL A 110 14.47 -10.85 5.74
CA VAL A 110 14.93 -11.91 6.66
C VAL A 110 13.80 -12.51 7.50
N VAL A 111 12.59 -11.97 7.39
CA VAL A 111 11.41 -12.42 8.14
C VAL A 111 10.43 -13.13 7.21
N GLU A 112 9.85 -14.23 7.66
CA GLU A 112 8.86 -15.01 6.89
C GLU A 112 7.42 -14.57 7.17
N SER A 113 7.20 -13.27 7.35
CA SER A 113 5.88 -12.71 7.69
C SER A 113 5.20 -12.06 6.49
N GLY A 114 3.91 -12.30 6.30
CA GLY A 114 3.02 -11.46 5.51
C GLY A 114 2.51 -10.26 6.33
N GLY A 115 1.37 -9.73 5.95
CA GLY A 115 0.67 -8.70 6.74
C GLY A 115 1.22 -7.30 6.57
N PHE A 116 1.87 -6.99 5.45
CA PHE A 116 2.55 -5.72 5.25
C PHE A 116 2.23 -5.05 3.92
N PHE A 117 2.28 -3.72 3.91
CA PHE A 117 1.98 -2.86 2.77
C PHE A 117 3.27 -2.36 2.12
N HIS A 118 3.48 -2.79 0.89
CA HIS A 118 4.50 -2.28 -0.02
C HIS A 118 4.14 -2.67 -1.47
N PRO A 119 4.36 -1.80 -2.46
CA PRO A 119 4.61 -0.36 -2.31
C PRO A 119 3.37 0.37 -1.78
N LEU A 120 3.56 1.56 -1.22
CA LEU A 120 2.53 2.61 -1.17
C LEU A 120 2.99 3.73 -2.10
N THR A 121 2.08 4.34 -2.85
CA THR A 121 2.44 5.34 -3.86
C THR A 121 1.67 6.64 -3.71
N THR A 122 2.29 7.75 -4.11
CA THR A 122 1.58 9.02 -4.32
C THR A 122 0.70 8.93 -5.58
N PRO A 123 -0.24 9.87 -5.81
CA PRO A 123 -1.03 9.91 -7.04
C PRO A 123 -0.19 9.95 -8.32
N ARG A 124 1.04 10.49 -8.24
CA ARG A 124 2.01 10.52 -9.35
C ARG A 124 2.86 9.26 -9.47
N GLY A 125 2.56 8.22 -8.70
CA GLY A 125 3.24 6.93 -8.75
C GLY A 125 4.59 6.89 -8.01
N VAL A 126 4.92 7.90 -7.21
CA VAL A 126 6.16 7.88 -6.41
C VAL A 126 5.97 6.92 -5.23
N VAL A 127 6.83 5.90 -5.12
CA VAL A 127 6.80 4.97 -3.98
C VAL A 127 7.27 5.67 -2.69
N VAL A 128 6.48 5.58 -1.63
CA VAL A 128 6.73 6.22 -0.33
C VAL A 128 7.06 5.25 0.81
N THR A 129 7.19 3.96 0.52
CA THR A 129 7.66 2.93 1.45
C THR A 129 8.93 2.26 0.95
N ASP A 130 9.75 1.77 1.87
CA ASP A 130 10.94 0.98 1.55
C ASP A 130 10.75 -0.50 1.89
N PHE A 131 11.53 -1.38 1.26
CA PHE A 131 11.41 -2.83 1.41
C PHE A 131 12.78 -3.52 1.35
N ALA A 132 13.13 -4.18 2.45
CA ALA A 132 14.38 -4.92 2.67
C ALA A 132 15.65 -4.21 2.12
N PRO A 133 15.88 -2.92 2.45
CA PRO A 133 17.11 -2.22 2.06
C PRO A 133 18.33 -2.92 2.66
N THR A 134 19.48 -2.76 2.01
CA THR A 134 20.71 -3.50 2.34
C THR A 134 21.19 -3.29 3.78
N ASP A 135 20.99 -2.10 4.34
CA ASP A 135 21.41 -1.75 5.71
C ASP A 135 20.36 -2.12 6.77
N HIS A 136 19.10 -2.36 6.38
CA HIS A 136 18.01 -2.71 7.27
C HIS A 136 17.07 -3.76 6.63
N PRO A 137 17.53 -5.02 6.45
CA PRO A 137 16.83 -6.03 5.67
C PRO A 137 15.51 -6.54 6.28
N HIS A 138 15.15 -6.11 7.48
CA HIS A 138 13.90 -6.44 8.18
C HIS A 138 12.76 -5.46 7.88
N HIS A 139 13.05 -4.31 7.24
CA HIS A 139 12.04 -3.33 6.85
C HIS A 139 11.11 -3.88 5.76
N ARG A 140 9.79 -3.68 5.91
CA ARG A 140 8.77 -4.20 4.98
C ARG A 140 7.60 -3.24 4.77
N GLY A 141 7.90 -1.95 4.59
CA GLY A 141 6.90 -0.90 4.37
C GLY A 141 6.08 -0.56 5.62
N VAL A 142 4.75 -0.61 5.53
CA VAL A 142 3.82 -0.34 6.64
C VAL A 142 3.19 -1.66 7.09
N PHE A 143 3.19 -1.94 8.39
CA PHE A 143 2.54 -3.12 8.96
C PHE A 143 2.24 -2.86 10.43
N LEU A 144 1.35 -3.68 11.01
CA LEU A 144 1.13 -3.67 12.45
C LEU A 144 2.30 -4.40 13.12
N GLY A 145 3.05 -3.70 13.97
CA GLY A 145 4.14 -4.28 14.76
C GLY A 145 3.72 -4.47 16.20
N TRP A 146 4.08 -5.61 16.78
CA TRP A 146 4.00 -5.83 18.22
C TRP A 146 5.35 -6.32 18.72
N VAL A 147 5.85 -5.69 19.77
CA VAL A 147 7.12 -6.03 20.43
C VAL A 147 6.80 -6.53 21.83
N GLU A 148 7.62 -7.44 22.35
CA GLU A 148 7.52 -7.92 23.74
C GLU A 148 6.11 -8.43 24.11
N MET A 149 5.62 -9.43 23.37
CA MET A 149 4.40 -10.15 23.74
C MET A 149 4.71 -11.19 24.81
N ASP A 150 4.00 -11.11 25.92
CA ASP A 150 3.94 -12.15 26.95
C ASP A 150 2.59 -12.88 26.86
N GLY A 151 2.60 -14.20 26.77
CA GLY A 151 1.37 -14.97 26.58
C GLY A 151 1.53 -16.48 26.69
N ALA A 152 0.74 -17.23 25.91
CA ALA A 152 0.94 -18.68 25.79
C ALA A 152 2.33 -19.03 25.25
N LYS A 153 2.94 -18.10 24.52
CA LYS A 153 4.35 -18.12 24.12
C LYS A 153 4.85 -16.68 23.97
N ASP A 154 6.08 -16.43 24.40
CA ASP A 154 6.69 -15.12 24.24
C ASP A 154 7.12 -14.88 22.79
N ALA A 155 6.79 -13.70 22.27
CA ALA A 155 6.97 -13.38 20.87
C ALA A 155 7.24 -11.88 20.61
N ASP A 156 7.97 -11.62 19.54
CA ASP A 156 8.15 -10.31 18.94
C ASP A 156 7.92 -10.44 17.42
N PHE A 157 7.10 -9.55 16.87
CA PHE A 157 6.76 -9.52 15.44
C PHE A 157 7.40 -8.34 14.70
N TRP A 158 8.27 -7.58 15.35
CA TRP A 158 8.97 -6.45 14.76
C TRP A 158 10.44 -6.31 15.17
N GLY A 159 10.70 -6.36 16.48
CA GLY A 159 11.98 -6.01 17.08
C GLY A 159 13.05 -7.09 16.92
N TRP A 160 13.86 -7.22 17.97
CA TRP A 160 15.13 -7.93 17.94
C TRP A 160 15.30 -8.81 19.18
N GLY A 161 16.25 -9.74 19.13
CA GLY A 161 16.56 -10.62 20.24
C GLY A 161 15.99 -12.03 20.07
N GLU A 162 15.90 -12.76 21.17
CA GLU A 162 15.52 -14.17 21.19
C GLU A 162 14.12 -14.43 20.60
N HIS A 163 13.19 -13.48 20.80
CA HIS A 163 11.80 -13.63 20.38
C HIS A 163 11.49 -12.99 19.02
N ALA A 164 12.51 -12.54 18.28
CA ALA A 164 12.36 -11.85 16.99
C ALA A 164 11.63 -12.68 15.91
N PRO A 165 11.07 -12.04 14.86
CA PRO A 165 10.27 -12.68 13.81
C PRO A 165 11.09 -13.47 12.76
N ILE A 166 11.98 -14.34 13.23
CA ILE A 166 12.90 -15.14 12.38
C ILE A 166 12.74 -16.64 12.67
N GLN A 167 12.50 -17.02 13.93
CA GLN A 167 12.41 -18.43 14.35
C GLN A 167 10.97 -18.80 14.70
N ASN A 168 10.26 -19.44 13.77
CA ASN A 168 8.86 -19.91 13.94
C ASN A 168 7.88 -18.84 14.45
N ARG A 169 8.23 -17.57 14.25
CA ARG A 169 7.44 -16.40 14.64
C ARG A 169 7.09 -15.62 13.40
N ARG A 170 5.83 -15.70 12.99
CA ARG A 170 5.39 -15.14 11.72
C ARG A 170 3.93 -14.75 11.70
N ILE A 171 3.62 -13.76 10.87
CA ILE A 171 2.25 -13.40 10.52
C ILE A 171 1.86 -14.17 9.25
N VAL A 172 0.80 -14.96 9.34
CA VAL A 172 0.31 -15.83 8.26
C VAL A 172 -1.07 -15.37 7.83
N ASN A 173 -1.27 -15.10 6.55
CA ASN A 173 -2.61 -14.78 6.04
C ASN A 173 -3.49 -16.04 5.97
N ARG A 174 -4.72 -15.95 6.47
CA ARG A 174 -5.75 -17.00 6.36
C ARG A 174 -6.69 -16.77 5.18
N SER A 175 -7.10 -15.53 4.97
CA SER A 175 -8.06 -15.18 3.93
C SER A 175 -7.93 -13.72 3.51
N ILE A 176 -8.44 -13.47 2.30
CA ILE A 176 -8.62 -12.14 1.73
C ILE A 176 -10.01 -12.08 1.11
N THR A 177 -10.67 -10.95 1.29
CA THR A 177 -11.94 -10.65 0.62
C THR A 177 -11.90 -9.23 0.05
N PRO A 178 -11.89 -9.06 -1.28
CA PRO A 178 -12.04 -7.75 -1.91
C PRO A 178 -13.33 -7.05 -1.49
N THR A 179 -13.30 -5.73 -1.44
CA THR A 179 -14.44 -4.85 -1.17
C THR A 179 -14.53 -3.78 -2.25
N GLN A 180 -15.52 -2.89 -2.18
CA GLN A 180 -15.69 -1.85 -3.19
C GLN A 180 -14.47 -0.90 -3.30
N ASN A 181 -13.79 -0.62 -2.18
CA ASN A 181 -12.71 0.36 -2.12
C ASN A 181 -11.43 -0.16 -1.43
N GLY A 182 -11.22 -1.48 -1.39
CA GLY A 182 -10.07 -2.08 -0.72
C GLY A 182 -10.33 -3.54 -0.40
N PHE A 183 -9.92 -4.05 0.75
CA PHE A 183 -10.08 -5.46 1.10
C PHE A 183 -10.18 -5.69 2.60
N ARG A 184 -10.64 -6.89 2.97
CA ARG A 184 -10.50 -7.46 4.31
C ARG A 184 -9.45 -8.57 4.28
N ALA A 185 -8.63 -8.63 5.32
CA ALA A 185 -7.63 -9.68 5.50
C ALA A 185 -7.77 -10.27 6.90
N SER A 186 -7.74 -11.59 6.99
CA SER A 186 -7.61 -12.29 8.28
C SER A 186 -6.19 -12.84 8.38
N ASN A 187 -5.47 -12.54 9.47
CA ASN A 187 -4.10 -13.00 9.69
C ASN A 187 -3.97 -13.66 11.07
N ASP A 188 -3.13 -14.69 11.14
CA ASP A 188 -2.73 -15.33 12.41
C ASP A 188 -1.30 -14.95 12.75
N TRP A 189 -1.10 -14.51 13.98
CA TRP A 189 0.21 -14.23 14.54
C TRP A 189 0.65 -15.46 15.32
N VAL A 190 1.65 -16.17 14.78
CA VAL A 190 2.03 -17.51 15.23
C VAL A 190 3.41 -17.47 15.88
N ALA A 191 3.57 -18.17 17.00
CA ALA A 191 4.87 -18.44 17.63
C ALA A 191 4.94 -19.92 18.03
N ASP A 192 5.94 -20.65 17.52
CA ASP A 192 6.10 -22.11 17.76
C ASP A 192 4.79 -22.90 17.52
N ASP A 193 4.14 -22.62 16.38
CA ASP A 193 2.86 -23.20 15.95
C ASP A 193 1.64 -22.86 16.84
N ILE A 194 1.81 -22.01 17.84
CA ILE A 194 0.72 -21.47 18.66
C ILE A 194 0.24 -20.16 18.07
N VAL A 195 -1.06 -20.07 17.78
CA VAL A 195 -1.71 -18.81 17.37
C VAL A 195 -1.90 -17.92 18.60
N LEU A 196 -1.20 -16.79 18.63
CA LEU A 196 -1.25 -15.81 19.71
C LEU A 196 -2.32 -14.73 19.47
N ILE A 197 -2.45 -14.25 18.23
CA ILE A 197 -3.44 -13.23 17.84
C ILE A 197 -4.15 -13.68 16.56
N ARG A 198 -5.47 -13.43 16.52
CA ARG A 198 -6.26 -13.47 15.29
C ARG A 198 -6.59 -12.05 14.86
N GLU A 199 -5.84 -11.56 13.89
CA GLU A 199 -6.03 -10.23 13.34
C GLU A 199 -7.10 -10.26 12.24
N GLU A 200 -8.04 -9.32 12.32
CA GLU A 200 -8.95 -8.97 11.24
C GLU A 200 -8.68 -7.52 10.82
N LEU A 201 -8.10 -7.36 9.63
CA LEU A 201 -7.79 -6.08 9.01
C LEU A 201 -8.88 -5.70 7.99
N ARG A 202 -9.36 -4.46 8.07
CA ARG A 202 -10.01 -3.77 6.95
C ARG A 202 -9.07 -2.68 6.43
N ALA A 203 -8.70 -2.80 5.16
CA ALA A 203 -7.96 -1.77 4.43
C ALA A 203 -8.89 -1.12 3.40
N SER A 204 -9.07 0.20 3.49
CA SER A 204 -9.86 0.98 2.54
C SER A 204 -9.02 2.10 1.96
N VAL A 205 -9.17 2.34 0.66
CA VAL A 205 -8.43 3.33 -0.12
C VAL A 205 -9.38 4.38 -0.64
N THR A 206 -8.97 5.64 -0.56
CA THR A 206 -9.55 6.74 -1.31
C THR A 206 -8.45 7.39 -2.14
N ALA A 207 -8.55 7.28 -3.47
CA ALA A 207 -7.62 7.92 -4.38
C ALA A 207 -8.17 9.28 -4.82
N ALA A 208 -7.32 10.30 -4.84
CA ALA A 208 -7.62 11.63 -5.34
C ALA A 208 -6.38 12.23 -6.02
N ASP A 209 -6.58 13.27 -6.82
CA ASP A 209 -5.52 13.90 -7.62
C ASP A 209 -4.33 14.41 -6.79
N THR A 210 -4.57 14.78 -5.52
CA THR A 210 -3.58 15.39 -4.64
C THR A 210 -3.01 14.45 -3.59
N ALA A 211 -3.75 13.40 -3.21
CA ALA A 211 -3.33 12.42 -2.23
C ALA A 211 -4.08 11.09 -2.35
N ASN A 212 -3.40 10.01 -1.99
CA ASN A 212 -4.03 8.74 -1.69
C ASN A 212 -4.19 8.61 -0.16
N VAL A 213 -5.38 8.22 0.29
CA VAL A 213 -5.67 7.95 1.70
C VAL A 213 -5.86 6.45 1.90
N LEU A 214 -5.09 5.88 2.82
CA LEU A 214 -5.20 4.51 3.28
C LEU A 214 -5.76 4.50 4.71
N GLU A 215 -6.95 3.95 4.88
CA GLU A 215 -7.56 3.70 6.18
C GLU A 215 -7.34 2.23 6.57
N LEU A 216 -6.76 2.01 7.75
CA LEU A 216 -6.51 0.70 8.33
C LEU A 216 -7.28 0.56 9.64
N VAL A 217 -8.13 -0.45 9.72
CA VAL A 217 -8.87 -0.80 10.93
C VAL A 217 -8.54 -2.23 11.30
N TYR A 218 -7.94 -2.42 12.48
CA TYR A 218 -7.55 -3.72 13.00
C TYR A 218 -8.51 -4.16 14.11
N ARG A 219 -8.80 -5.45 14.18
CA ARG A 219 -9.39 -6.11 15.35
C ARG A 219 -8.49 -7.29 15.70
N LEU A 220 -8.14 -7.45 16.97
CA LEU A 220 -7.19 -8.44 17.50
C LEU A 220 -7.86 -9.34 18.53
#